data_AF-A0A843T8J1-F1
#
_entry.id   AF-A0A843T8J1-F1
#
_cell.length_a   1.000
_cell.length_b   1.000
_cell.length_c   1.000
_cell.angle_alpha   90.00
_cell.angle_beta   90.00
_cell.angle_gamma   90.00
#
_symmetry.space_group_name_H-M   'P 1'
#
loop_
_entity.id
_entity.type
_entity.pdbx_description
1 polymer ?
#
loop_
_entity_poly.entity_id
_entity_poly.type
_entity_poly.pdbx_seq_one_letter_code
_entity_poly.pdbx_strand_id
1 'polypeptide(L)'
;MRITVVATALGLLATTTLAAQESSELTRYEALAREMLAELVAINTTHSSGDNTAAARALEARLLEAGFPEEDVQVLEPAPRKGNLVARLRGADTGLAPILLLARIDVVEADP
;
A
#
# COMPACT_ATOMS: atom_id res chain seq x y z
N MET A 1 -63.40 24.10 27.25
CA MET A 1 -63.49 23.06 26.20
C MET A 1 -62.23 22.20 26.31
N ARG A 2 -62.39 20.94 26.71
CA ARG A 2 -61.32 19.97 26.99
C ARG A 2 -60.92 19.32 25.66
N ILE A 3 -59.62 19.28 25.34
CA ILE A 3 -59.06 18.21 24.50
C ILE A 3 -57.71 17.81 25.10
N THR A 4 -57.70 16.64 25.72
CA THR A 4 -56.53 15.87 26.15
C THR A 4 -56.38 14.73 25.14
N VAL A 5 -55.35 14.75 24.30
CA VAL A 5 -54.93 13.66 23.38
C VAL A 5 -53.53 14.10 22.87
N VAL A 6 -52.43 13.35 22.84
CA VAL A 6 -52.15 11.93 23.11
C VAL A 6 -50.65 11.76 23.32
N ALA A 7 -50.33 10.87 24.27
CA ALA A 7 -49.12 10.04 24.39
C ALA A 7 -47.79 10.56 23.83
N THR A 8 -47.02 11.16 24.74
CA THR A 8 -45.56 11.02 24.85
C THR A 8 -45.18 9.53 24.86
N ALA A 9 -45.00 8.94 23.68
CA ALA A 9 -44.46 7.58 23.52
C ALA A 9 -43.67 7.45 22.21
N LEU A 10 -42.85 8.46 21.90
CA LEU A 10 -41.93 8.45 20.75
C LEU A 10 -40.50 8.78 21.19
N GLY A 11 -40.07 8.25 22.34
CA GLY A 11 -38.77 8.54 22.94
C GLY A 11 -37.88 7.34 23.20
N LEU A 12 -38.28 6.12 22.78
CA LEU A 12 -37.62 4.89 23.24
C LEU A 12 -37.35 3.88 22.12
N LEU A 13 -36.91 4.33 20.95
CA LEU A 13 -36.57 3.44 19.82
C LEU A 13 -35.30 3.82 19.03
N ALA A 14 -34.47 4.74 19.53
CA ALA A 14 -33.29 5.22 18.79
C ALA A 14 -31.93 4.94 19.47
N THR A 15 -31.87 4.10 20.51
CA THR A 15 -30.63 3.92 21.30
C THR A 15 -29.84 2.63 21.01
N THR A 16 -30.23 1.81 20.02
CA THR A 16 -29.61 0.48 19.80
C THR A 16 -28.72 0.33 18.56
N THR A 17 -28.38 1.40 17.84
CA THR A 17 -27.52 1.30 16.63
C THR A 17 -26.10 1.84 16.79
N LEU A 18 -25.56 1.93 18.01
CA LEU A 18 -24.17 2.39 18.22
C LEU A 18 -23.14 1.25 18.41
N ALA A 19 -23.49 0.01 18.09
CA ALA A 19 -22.64 -1.16 18.32
C ALA A 19 -22.12 -1.84 17.03
N ALA A 20 -21.96 -1.11 15.92
CA ALA A 20 -21.52 -1.73 14.66
C ALA A 20 -20.61 -0.85 13.77
N GLN A 21 -19.94 0.16 14.31
CA GLN A 21 -18.95 0.94 13.55
C GLN A 21 -17.56 0.80 14.16
N GLU A 22 -17.07 -0.43 14.28
CA GLU A 22 -15.64 -0.67 14.36
C GLU A 22 -15.04 -0.55 12.95
N SER A 23 -14.80 0.69 12.50
CA SER A 23 -13.68 0.88 11.59
C SER A 23 -12.43 0.56 12.40
N SER A 24 -11.90 -0.65 12.23
CA SER A 24 -10.57 -0.98 12.76
C SER A 24 -9.60 0.09 12.23
N GLU A 25 -9.04 0.89 13.13
CA GLU A 25 -7.96 1.80 12.77
C GLU A 25 -6.81 0.95 12.26
N LEU A 26 -6.28 1.33 11.08
CA LEU A 26 -5.10 0.66 10.56
C LEU A 26 -3.94 0.84 11.53
N THR A 27 -3.22 -0.25 11.79
CA THR A 27 -1.90 -0.16 12.39
C THR A 27 -1.00 0.72 11.53
N ARG A 28 0.08 1.24 12.13
CA ARG A 28 1.06 2.07 11.41
C ARG A 28 1.59 1.40 10.14
N TYR A 29 1.75 0.08 10.16
CA TYR A 29 2.32 -0.68 9.03
C TYR A 29 1.28 -0.96 7.96
N GLU A 30 0.01 -1.17 8.32
CA GLU A 30 -1.07 -1.30 7.33
C GLU A 30 -1.32 0.03 6.63
N ALA A 31 -1.26 1.15 7.37
CA ALA A 31 -1.36 2.48 6.80
C ALA A 31 -0.21 2.75 5.80
N LEU A 32 1.02 2.44 6.19
CA LEU A 32 2.20 2.55 5.32
C LEU A 32 2.09 1.63 4.08
N ALA A 33 1.71 0.37 4.27
CA ALA A 33 1.55 -0.58 3.17
C ALA A 33 0.47 -0.12 2.18
N ARG A 34 -0.65 0.42 2.67
CA ARG A 34 -1.71 0.99 1.82
C ARG A 34 -1.22 2.20 1.05
N GLU A 35 -0.45 3.09 1.68
CA GLU A 35 0.13 4.26 1.01
C GLU A 35 1.09 3.84 -0.12
N MET A 36 2.02 2.93 0.18
CA MET A 36 2.97 2.41 -0.81
C MET A 36 2.24 1.69 -1.96
N LEU A 37 1.24 0.87 -1.65
CA LEU A 37 0.46 0.17 -2.66
C LEU A 37 -0.33 1.14 -3.54
N ALA A 38 -0.92 2.18 -2.95
CA ALA A 38 -1.67 3.20 -3.71
C ALA A 38 -0.75 3.95 -4.68
N GLU A 39 0.46 4.31 -4.26
CA GLU A 39 1.46 4.91 -5.16
C GLU A 39 1.82 3.96 -6.31
N LEU A 40 2.16 2.71 -6.00
CA LEU A 40 2.58 1.75 -7.02
C LEU A 40 1.48 1.42 -8.02
N VAL A 41 0.23 1.29 -7.58
CA VAL A 41 -0.92 1.03 -8.46
C VAL A 41 -1.23 2.25 -9.35
N ALA A 42 -0.90 3.47 -8.92
CA ALA A 42 -1.07 4.67 -9.72
C ALA A 42 -0.02 4.79 -10.85
N ILE A 43 1.11 4.07 -10.75
CA ILE A 43 2.13 4.02 -11.80
C ILE A 43 1.68 3.01 -12.85
N ASN A 44 1.50 3.45 -14.10
CA ASN A 44 1.20 2.54 -15.21
C ASN A 44 2.42 1.64 -15.48
N THR A 45 2.38 0.40 -15.02
CA THR A 45 3.41 -0.64 -15.28
C THR A 45 2.94 -1.71 -16.27
N THR A 46 1.95 -1.40 -17.12
CA THR A 46 1.46 -2.31 -18.16
C THR A 46 2.57 -2.67 -19.16
N HIS A 47 2.61 -3.92 -19.60
CA HIS A 47 3.68 -4.44 -20.44
C HIS A 47 3.92 -3.63 -21.73
N SER A 48 2.89 -3.33 -22.53
CA SER A 48 3.05 -2.64 -23.82
C SER A 48 3.25 -1.13 -23.71
N SER A 49 2.64 -0.49 -22.72
CA SER A 49 2.45 0.96 -22.68
C SER A 49 2.85 1.62 -21.36
N GLY A 50 3.31 0.85 -20.38
CA GLY A 50 3.70 1.29 -19.04
C GLY A 50 5.22 1.40 -18.82
N ASP A 51 5.61 1.92 -17.68
CA ASP A 51 6.99 2.20 -17.30
C ASP A 51 7.30 1.60 -15.92
N ASN A 52 8.02 0.48 -15.95
CA ASN A 52 8.41 -0.23 -14.73
C ASN A 52 9.63 0.45 -14.09
N THR A 53 10.42 1.19 -14.88
CA THR A 53 11.54 1.98 -14.36
C THR A 53 11.02 3.06 -13.41
N ALA A 54 9.90 3.71 -13.74
CA ALA A 54 9.26 4.68 -12.85
C ALA A 54 8.90 4.07 -11.48
N ALA A 55 8.29 2.88 -11.46
CA ALA A 55 7.98 2.16 -10.22
C ALA A 55 9.25 1.76 -9.45
N ALA A 56 10.29 1.29 -10.14
CA ALA A 56 11.57 0.97 -9.52
C ALA A 56 12.24 2.20 -8.87
N ARG A 57 12.17 3.37 -9.50
CA ARG A 57 12.71 4.64 -8.97
C ARG A 57 11.92 5.17 -7.77
N ALA A 58 10.59 5.01 -7.77
CA ALA A 58 9.76 5.37 -6.61
C ALA A 58 10.13 4.52 -5.38
N LEU A 59 10.33 3.21 -5.57
CA LEU A 59 10.78 2.32 -4.51
C LEU A 59 12.23 2.58 -4.07
N GLU A 60 13.13 2.89 -5.01
CA GLU A 60 14.51 3.32 -4.69
C GLU A 60 14.48 4.51 -3.73
N ALA A 61 13.71 5.56 -4.03
CA ALA A 61 13.59 6.73 -3.16
C ALA A 61 13.11 6.37 -1.75
N ARG A 62 12.09 5.52 -1.62
CA ARG A 62 11.58 5.06 -0.31
C ARG A 62 12.59 4.23 0.47
N LEU A 63 13.38 3.39 -0.21
CA LEU A 63 14.41 2.58 0.44
C LEU A 63 15.56 3.45 0.95
N LEU A 64 15.99 4.44 0.16
CA LEU A 64 17.00 5.40 0.57
C LEU A 64 16.50 6.24 1.76
N GLU A 65 15.26 6.71 1.74
CA GLU A 65 14.64 7.42 2.87
C GLU A 65 14.54 6.55 4.13
N ALA A 66 14.31 5.24 3.96
CA ALA A 66 14.31 4.27 5.06
C ALA A 66 15.73 3.95 5.61
N GLY A 67 16.79 4.49 5.00
CA GLY A 67 18.17 4.36 5.47
C GLY A 67 18.96 3.20 4.86
N PHE A 68 18.52 2.66 3.73
CA PHE A 68 19.38 1.75 2.96
C PHE A 68 20.60 2.50 2.39
N PRO A 69 21.81 1.93 2.44
CA PRO A 69 22.97 2.50 1.76
C PRO A 69 22.75 2.60 0.26
N GLU A 70 23.22 3.67 -0.38
CA GLU A 70 23.08 3.86 -1.84
C GLU A 70 23.70 2.70 -2.63
N GLU A 71 24.83 2.15 -2.18
CA GLU A 71 25.46 1.01 -2.87
C GLU A 71 24.63 -0.28 -2.83
N ASP A 72 23.68 -0.36 -1.90
CA ASP A 72 22.81 -1.52 -1.68
C ASP A 72 21.46 -1.40 -2.39
N VAL A 73 21.17 -0.28 -3.06
CA VAL A 73 19.94 -0.05 -3.81
C VAL A 73 20.29 0.26 -5.27
N GLN A 74 19.85 -0.60 -6.19
CA GLN A 74 20.21 -0.49 -7.59
C GLN A 74 18.97 -0.61 -8.47
N VAL A 75 18.75 0.41 -9.31
CA VAL A 75 17.82 0.32 -10.43
C VAL A 75 18.57 -0.03 -11.70
N LEU A 76 18.24 -1.19 -12.27
CA LEU A 76 18.87 -1.74 -13.46
C LEU A 76 17.88 -1.72 -14.62
N GLU A 77 18.20 -1.01 -15.69
CA GLU A 77 17.31 -0.81 -16.84
C GLU A 77 17.84 -1.51 -18.10
N PRO A 78 17.57 -2.82 -18.31
CA PRO A 78 18.02 -3.58 -19.48
C PRO A 78 17.44 -3.09 -20.81
N ALA A 79 16.29 -2.39 -20.79
CA ALA A 79 15.68 -1.77 -21.96
C ALA A 79 14.89 -0.53 -21.51
N PRO A 80 14.63 0.45 -22.40
CA PRO A 80 13.86 1.63 -22.05
C PRO A 80 12.54 1.28 -21.37
N ARG A 81 12.29 1.86 -20.20
CA ARG A 81 11.07 1.67 -19.37
C ARG A 81 10.91 0.27 -18.77
N LYS A 82 11.98 -0.54 -18.78
CA LYS A 82 12.00 -1.93 -18.26
C LYS A 82 12.99 -2.09 -17.11
N GLY A 83 12.88 -1.21 -16.12
CA GLY A 83 13.70 -1.24 -14.91
C GLY A 83 13.36 -2.38 -13.94
N ASN A 84 14.40 -2.90 -13.31
CA ASN A 84 14.35 -3.78 -12.14
C ASN A 84 14.92 -3.03 -10.94
N LEU A 85 14.46 -3.36 -9.73
CA LEU A 85 15.02 -2.89 -8.48
C LEU A 85 15.68 -4.06 -7.74
N VAL A 86 16.91 -3.87 -7.30
CA VAL A 86 17.61 -4.78 -6.38
C VAL A 86 17.96 -3.99 -5.13
N ALA A 87 17.54 -4.49 -3.97
CA ALA A 87 17.85 -3.90 -2.68
C ALA A 87 18.45 -4.95 -1.74
N ARG A 88 19.54 -4.60 -1.05
CA ARG A 88 20.20 -5.50 -0.09
C ARG A 88 20.08 -4.95 1.33
N LEU A 89 19.35 -5.67 2.18
CA LEU A 89 19.41 -5.47 3.63
C LEU A 89 20.53 -6.36 4.19
N ARG A 90 21.60 -5.74 4.72
CA ARG A 90 22.73 -6.48 5.29
C ARG A 90 22.32 -7.13 6.61
N GLY A 91 22.53 -8.44 6.73
CA GLY A 91 22.34 -9.19 7.98
C GLY A 91 23.51 -9.01 8.95
N ALA A 92 23.47 -9.72 10.08
CA ALA A 92 24.52 -9.69 11.12
C ALA A 92 25.81 -10.46 10.76
N ASP A 93 26.06 -10.71 9.47
CA ASP A 93 27.22 -11.44 8.94
C ASP A 93 27.50 -12.79 9.63
N THR A 94 26.45 -13.62 9.74
CA THR A 94 26.49 -14.91 10.45
C THR A 94 27.11 -16.06 9.63
N GLY A 95 27.58 -15.79 8.40
CA GLY A 95 28.04 -16.81 7.45
C GLY A 95 26.93 -17.65 6.82
N LEU A 96 25.66 -17.34 7.10
CA LEU A 96 24.51 -18.01 6.47
C LEU A 96 24.31 -17.51 5.03
N ALA A 97 23.71 -18.36 4.19
CA ALA A 97 23.31 -17.97 2.85
C ALA A 97 22.25 -16.85 2.89
N PRO A 98 22.27 -15.90 1.93
CA PRO A 98 21.28 -14.83 1.87
C PRO A 98 19.89 -15.36 1.51
N ILE A 99 18.84 -14.66 1.98
CA ILE A 99 17.45 -14.89 1.60
C ILE A 99 17.10 -13.94 0.45
N LEU A 100 16.55 -14.48 -0.64
CA LEU A 100 16.03 -13.69 -1.75
C LEU A 100 14.51 -13.59 -1.66
N LEU A 101 14.00 -12.35 -1.56
CA LEU A 101 12.59 -12.03 -1.73
C LEU A 101 12.40 -11.48 -3.14
N LEU A 102 11.55 -12.11 -3.94
CA LEU A 102 11.36 -11.77 -5.36
C LEU A 102 9.88 -11.56 -5.67
N ALA A 103 9.60 -10.48 -6.39
CA ALA A 103 8.29 -10.18 -6.95
C ALA A 103 8.46 -9.46 -8.30
N ARG A 104 7.40 -9.47 -9.11
CA ARG A 104 7.29 -8.65 -10.32
C ARG A 104 6.49 -7.39 -10.02
N ILE A 105 6.90 -6.26 -10.61
CA ILE A 105 6.24 -4.95 -10.43
C ILE A 105 5.40 -4.56 -11.66
N ASP A 106 5.42 -5.37 -12.70
CA ASP A 106 4.75 -5.14 -13.97
C ASP A 106 3.46 -5.95 -14.08
N VAL A 107 2.49 -5.40 -14.79
CA VAL A 107 1.20 -6.03 -15.04
C VAL A 107 0.95 -6.17 -16.54
N VAL A 108 0.02 -7.06 -16.89
CA VAL A 108 -0.52 -7.15 -18.24
C VAL A 108 -1.65 -6.13 -18.44
N GLU A 109 -2.06 -5.96 -19.69
CA GLU A 109 -3.25 -5.21 -20.06
C GLU A 109 -4.51 -5.82 -19.41
N ALA A 110 -5.49 -4.97 -19.09
CA ALA A 110 -6.81 -5.39 -18.60
C ALA A 110 -7.88 -5.17 -19.67
N ASP A 111 -8.89 -6.05 -19.70
CA ASP A 111 -10.12 -5.84 -20.47
C ASP A 111 -10.98 -4.78 -19.73
N PRO A 112 -11.37 -3.67 -20.38
CA PRO A 112 -12.08 -2.56 -19.75
C PRO A 112 -13.49 -2.88 -19.24
#